data_AF-A0A6I3IUU3-F1
#
_entry.id   AF-A0A6I3IUU3-F1
#
_cell.length_a   1.000
_cell.length_b   1.000
_cell.length_c   1.000
_cell.angle_alpha   90.00
_cell.angle_beta   90.00
_cell.angle_gamma   90.00
#
_symmetry.space_group_name_H-M   'P 1'
#
loop_
_entity.id
_entity.type
_entity.pdbx_description
1 polymer ?
#
loop_
_entity_poly.entity_id
_entity_poly.type
_entity_poly.pdbx_seq_one_letter_code
_entity_poly.pdbx_strand_id
1 'polypeptide(L)'
;MSHLTEELFGNVETFLEEHLTEYESVEEAVAAYMNLYNEQNRKKHQGQVGFMELSDLLEELAYEREDTRRLQLAQQILERDKENVDAKIAQLEVESVNQLEVLSQLKEFESQERKKWLKGDRSGWVNFKERPYMRLKNRLAFQYFNQKLYPQALKHFEELYRMNPSDNLGSRYMMMVLYCFLYQWDKAVKFANQKEHKEDAEMIGKLLVLAIITERSLDAQRLFKKMVDLDENFLPALDFSRDVESARTMFSMAKEGYFEISSLSLFDGLEEFLFGTEIVFEWLRKHYEEYYQEEFELHTVRNPLFAGLPSGAVQSLLEEGLIRPEDFQSFKKKDLLALQGIGKVSVERLIANGVQLKEG
;
A
#
# COMPACT_ATOMS: atom_id res chain seq x y z
N MET A 1 -15.55 -0.09 3.70
CA MET A 1 -16.90 -0.42 4.22
C MET A 1 -17.58 0.90 4.51
N SER A 2 -18.79 1.15 4.01
CA SER A 2 -19.44 2.47 4.11
C SER A 2 -19.92 2.78 5.53
N HIS A 3 -20.08 4.07 5.85
CA HIS A 3 -20.65 4.52 7.13
C HIS A 3 -22.09 4.01 7.34
N LEU A 4 -22.86 3.83 6.25
CA LEU A 4 -24.20 3.22 6.30
C LEU A 4 -24.16 1.80 6.86
N THR A 5 -23.17 1.02 6.44
CA THR A 5 -23.02 -0.36 6.90
C THR A 5 -22.69 -0.38 8.41
N GLU A 6 -21.78 0.49 8.84
CA GLU A 6 -21.38 0.63 10.25
C GLU A 6 -22.54 1.09 11.15
N GLU A 7 -23.32 2.08 10.70
CA GLU A 7 -24.52 2.56 11.39
C GLU A 7 -25.56 1.45 11.55
N LEU A 8 -25.88 0.74 10.45
CA LEU A 8 -26.90 -0.30 10.46
C LEU A 8 -26.53 -1.45 11.41
N PHE A 9 -25.30 -1.95 11.36
CA PHE A 9 -24.87 -3.04 12.23
C PHE A 9 -24.81 -2.64 13.70
N GLY A 10 -24.28 -1.44 14.02
CA GLY A 10 -24.24 -0.95 15.40
C GLY A 10 -25.64 -0.78 16.01
N ASN A 11 -26.59 -0.30 15.21
CA ASN A 11 -27.98 -0.17 15.64
C ASN A 11 -28.68 -1.52 15.81
N VAL A 12 -28.41 -2.50 14.93
CA VAL A 12 -28.90 -3.87 15.07
C VAL A 12 -28.36 -4.50 16.35
N GLU A 13 -27.07 -4.38 16.64
CA GLU A 13 -26.47 -4.90 17.89
C GLU A 13 -27.17 -4.33 19.12
N THR A 14 -27.37 -3.01 19.15
CA THR A 14 -28.05 -2.33 20.27
C THR A 14 -29.51 -2.79 20.40
N PHE A 15 -30.22 -2.93 19.27
CA PHE A 15 -31.59 -3.45 19.27
C PHE A 15 -31.65 -4.88 19.79
N LEU A 16 -30.70 -5.74 19.43
CA LEU A 16 -30.62 -7.10 19.95
C LEU A 16 -30.30 -7.12 21.45
N GLU A 17 -29.40 -6.26 21.92
CA GLU A 17 -29.09 -6.12 23.35
C GLU A 17 -30.33 -5.75 24.18
N GLU A 18 -31.20 -4.89 23.65
CA GLU A 18 -32.38 -4.38 24.36
C GLU A 18 -33.63 -5.25 24.19
N HIS A 19 -33.84 -5.85 23.01
CA HIS A 19 -35.12 -6.43 22.63
C HIS A 19 -35.07 -7.91 22.24
N LEU A 20 -33.91 -8.58 22.25
CA LEU A 20 -33.83 -9.98 21.78
C LEU A 20 -34.79 -10.92 22.52
N THR A 21 -35.05 -10.68 23.80
CA THR A 21 -35.99 -11.50 24.59
C THR A 21 -37.47 -11.34 24.20
N GLU A 22 -37.78 -10.38 23.32
CA GLU A 22 -39.13 -10.16 22.79
C GLU A 22 -39.43 -11.01 21.54
N TYR A 23 -38.44 -11.70 20.99
CA TYR A 23 -38.53 -12.47 19.73
C TYR A 23 -38.14 -13.93 19.94
N GLU A 24 -38.59 -14.83 19.06
CA GLU A 24 -38.31 -16.27 19.16
C GLU A 24 -36.89 -16.63 18.69
N SER A 25 -36.26 -15.76 17.90
CA SER A 25 -34.91 -15.96 17.37
C SER A 25 -34.20 -14.64 17.05
N VAL A 26 -32.88 -14.70 16.91
CA VAL A 26 -32.06 -13.55 16.46
C VAL A 26 -32.48 -13.13 15.05
N GLU A 27 -32.75 -14.08 14.16
CA GLU A 27 -33.18 -13.82 12.79
C GLU A 27 -34.50 -13.05 12.75
N GLU A 28 -35.45 -13.40 13.62
CA GLU A 28 -36.73 -12.69 13.73
C GLU A 28 -36.54 -11.26 14.26
N ALA A 29 -35.73 -11.08 15.31
CA ALA A 29 -35.43 -9.77 15.86
C ALA A 29 -34.72 -8.85 14.84
N VAL A 30 -33.76 -9.38 14.08
CA VAL A 30 -33.09 -8.63 13.00
C VAL A 30 -34.08 -8.27 11.90
N ALA A 31 -34.94 -9.19 11.48
CA ALA A 31 -35.97 -8.91 10.47
C ALA A 31 -36.95 -7.83 10.94
N ALA A 32 -37.34 -7.85 12.22
CA ALA A 32 -38.18 -6.84 12.83
C ALA A 32 -37.51 -5.46 12.82
N TYR A 33 -36.22 -5.39 13.22
CA TYR A 33 -35.44 -4.15 13.14
C TYR A 33 -35.36 -3.61 11.71
N MET A 34 -35.05 -4.47 10.73
CA MET A 34 -34.93 -4.05 9.33
C MET A 34 -36.26 -3.51 8.78
N ASN A 35 -37.40 -4.10 9.18
CA ASN A 35 -38.71 -3.57 8.83
C ASN A 35 -38.97 -2.20 9.46
N LEU A 36 -38.65 -2.02 10.75
CA LEU A 36 -38.74 -0.73 11.44
C LEU A 36 -37.88 0.34 10.77
N TYR A 37 -36.62 0.01 10.48
CA TYR A 37 -35.67 0.89 9.80
C TYR A 37 -36.20 1.31 8.41
N ASN A 38 -36.67 0.36 7.62
CA ASN A 38 -37.22 0.63 6.28
C ASN A 38 -38.50 1.48 6.34
N GLU A 39 -39.37 1.25 7.32
CA GLU A 39 -40.60 2.03 7.50
C GLU A 39 -40.31 3.47 7.94
N GLN A 40 -39.36 3.65 8.86
CA GLN A 40 -38.89 4.97 9.29
C GLN A 40 -38.24 5.74 8.13
N ASN A 41 -37.38 5.08 7.34
CA ASN A 41 -36.78 5.70 6.16
C ASN A 41 -37.84 6.09 5.14
N ARG A 42 -38.83 5.23 4.84
CA ARG A 42 -39.94 5.60 3.94
C ARG A 42 -40.70 6.83 4.40
N LYS A 43 -40.92 7.00 5.71
CA LYS A 43 -41.60 8.17 6.29
C LYS A 43 -40.73 9.43 6.25
N LYS A 44 -39.43 9.32 6.53
CA LYS A 44 -38.47 10.46 6.48
C LYS A 44 -38.29 11.03 5.07
N HIS A 45 -38.28 10.16 4.04
CA HIS A 45 -38.02 10.57 2.66
C HIS A 45 -39.27 11.12 1.94
N GLN A 46 -40.47 11.06 2.56
CA GLN A 46 -41.66 11.68 1.98
C GLN A 46 -41.60 13.21 2.09
N GLY A 47 -41.18 13.86 1.01
CA GLY A 47 -41.35 15.31 0.79
C GLY A 47 -40.17 16.20 1.17
N GLN A 48 -39.03 15.64 1.61
CA GLN A 48 -37.81 16.42 1.85
C GLN A 48 -36.84 16.31 0.68
N VAL A 49 -36.84 17.33 -0.19
CA VAL A 49 -35.83 17.48 -1.24
C VAL A 49 -34.51 17.89 -0.58
N GLY A 50 -33.45 17.09 -0.76
CA GLY A 50 -32.11 17.39 -0.23
C GLY A 50 -31.80 16.86 1.17
N PHE A 51 -32.64 15.99 1.74
CA PHE A 51 -32.30 15.27 2.97
C PHE A 51 -31.24 14.20 2.70
N MET A 52 -30.16 14.21 3.47
CA MET A 52 -29.13 13.17 3.49
C MET A 52 -29.21 12.42 4.82
N GLU A 53 -29.04 11.10 4.81
CA GLU A 53 -28.93 10.31 6.04
C GLU A 53 -27.60 10.61 6.75
N LEU A 54 -27.51 10.25 8.04
CA LEU A 54 -26.28 10.48 8.81
C LEU A 54 -25.06 9.81 8.17
N SER A 55 -25.25 8.60 7.65
CA SER A 55 -24.23 7.85 6.94
C SER A 55 -23.80 8.49 5.62
N ASP A 56 -24.71 9.10 4.88
CA ASP A 56 -24.37 9.84 3.65
C ASP A 56 -23.53 11.08 3.99
N LEU A 57 -23.90 11.80 5.05
CA LEU A 57 -23.14 12.96 5.54
C LEU A 57 -21.73 12.56 5.98
N LEU A 58 -21.59 11.43 6.69
CA LEU A 58 -20.30 10.91 7.12
C LEU A 58 -19.44 10.47 5.94
N GLU A 59 -20.05 9.84 4.93
CA GLU A 59 -19.36 9.45 3.70
C GLU A 59 -18.90 10.69 2.90
N GLU A 60 -19.76 11.70 2.74
CA GLU A 60 -19.38 12.97 2.11
C GLU A 60 -18.24 13.65 2.89
N LEU A 61 -18.34 13.71 4.23
CA LEU A 61 -17.30 14.31 5.09
C LEU A 61 -15.95 13.60 4.94
N ALA A 62 -15.93 12.28 4.72
CA ALA A 62 -14.70 11.50 4.61
C ALA A 62 -13.87 11.86 3.35
N TYR A 63 -14.53 12.30 2.27
CA TYR A 63 -13.89 12.64 1.00
C TYR A 63 -13.78 14.15 0.74
N GLU A 64 -14.53 14.98 1.46
CA GLU A 64 -14.49 16.44 1.30
C GLU A 64 -13.12 17.02 1.69
N ARG A 65 -12.64 17.97 0.86
CA ARG A 65 -11.33 18.62 0.99
C ARG A 65 -11.43 20.11 1.27
N GLU A 66 -12.57 20.74 0.97
CA GLU A 66 -12.78 22.17 1.19
C GLU A 66 -13.24 22.45 2.62
N ASP A 67 -12.46 23.21 3.37
CA ASP A 67 -12.65 23.38 4.82
C ASP A 67 -14.02 23.98 5.19
N THR A 68 -14.56 24.92 4.40
CA THR A 68 -15.88 25.50 4.66
C THR A 68 -16.97 24.44 4.56
N ARG A 69 -16.92 23.59 3.54
CA ARG A 69 -17.86 22.48 3.32
C ARG A 69 -17.65 21.38 4.37
N ARG A 70 -16.41 21.03 4.71
CA ARG A 70 -16.11 20.09 5.81
C ARG A 70 -16.74 20.55 7.12
N LEU A 71 -16.63 21.84 7.46
CA LEU A 71 -17.23 22.40 8.67
C LEU A 71 -18.76 22.35 8.63
N GLN A 72 -19.38 22.69 7.49
CA GLN A 72 -20.83 22.58 7.32
C GLN A 72 -21.36 21.15 7.48
N LEU A 73 -20.65 20.17 6.92
CA LEU A 73 -21.00 18.75 7.06
C LEU A 73 -20.82 18.30 8.50
N ALA A 74 -19.71 18.65 9.15
CA ALA A 74 -19.46 18.34 10.55
C ALA A 74 -20.56 18.92 11.46
N GLN A 75 -20.97 20.18 11.25
CA GLN A 75 -22.05 20.80 12.02
C GLN A 75 -23.39 20.07 11.83
N GLN A 76 -23.76 19.72 10.60
CA GLN A 76 -24.99 18.95 10.33
C GLN A 76 -24.98 17.56 10.99
N ILE A 77 -23.81 16.90 11.03
CA ILE A 77 -23.63 15.63 11.73
C ILE A 77 -23.79 15.83 13.24
N LEU A 78 -23.13 16.84 13.82
CA LEU A 78 -23.14 17.11 15.26
C LEU A 78 -24.51 17.58 15.80
N GLU A 79 -25.35 18.19 14.95
CA GLU A 79 -26.74 18.48 15.28
C GLU A 79 -27.56 17.20 15.54
N ARG A 80 -27.21 16.11 14.85
CA ARG A 80 -27.89 14.81 14.92
C ARG A 80 -27.24 13.87 15.93
N ASP A 81 -25.91 13.82 15.94
CA ASP A 81 -25.07 13.03 16.83
C ASP A 81 -23.96 13.91 17.43
N LYS A 82 -24.23 14.48 18.60
CA LYS A 82 -23.31 15.38 19.32
C LYS A 82 -22.02 14.71 19.74
N GLU A 83 -21.97 13.38 19.82
CA GLU A 83 -20.78 12.63 20.24
C GLU A 83 -20.00 12.05 19.06
N ASN A 84 -20.42 12.33 17.82
CA ASN A 84 -19.78 11.79 16.63
C ASN A 84 -18.29 12.17 16.54
N VAL A 85 -17.42 11.16 16.60
CA VAL A 85 -15.97 11.37 16.66
C VAL A 85 -15.43 11.94 15.34
N ASP A 86 -15.89 11.45 14.20
CA ASP A 86 -15.38 11.86 12.88
C ASP A 86 -15.73 13.34 12.60
N ALA A 87 -16.95 13.78 12.93
CA ALA A 87 -17.34 15.17 12.81
C ALA A 87 -16.63 16.10 13.82
N LYS A 88 -16.42 15.66 15.07
CA LYS A 88 -15.63 16.43 16.05
C LYS A 88 -14.19 16.64 15.58
N ILE A 89 -13.56 15.63 14.97
CA ILE A 89 -12.23 15.76 14.38
C ILE A 89 -12.24 16.80 13.26
N ALA A 90 -13.18 16.71 12.32
CA ALA A 90 -13.26 17.65 11.20
C ALA A 90 -13.49 19.08 11.67
N GLN A 91 -14.40 19.30 12.61
CA GLN A 91 -14.63 20.62 13.21
C GLN A 91 -13.37 21.17 13.87
N LEU A 92 -12.74 20.38 14.74
CA LEU A 92 -11.51 20.74 15.45
C LEU A 92 -10.39 21.17 14.49
N GLU A 93 -10.20 20.43 13.40
CA GLU A 93 -9.15 20.71 12.42
C GLU A 93 -9.36 22.02 11.66
N VAL A 94 -10.60 22.34 11.33
CA VAL A 94 -10.96 23.55 10.59
C VAL A 94 -10.95 24.78 11.51
N GLU A 95 -11.44 24.65 12.74
CA GLU A 95 -11.58 25.76 13.68
C GLU A 95 -10.26 26.13 14.39
N SER A 96 -9.29 25.20 14.45
CA SER A 96 -7.99 25.46 15.07
C SER A 96 -7.19 26.51 14.30
N VAL A 97 -6.58 27.46 15.00
CA VAL A 97 -5.85 28.57 14.35
C VAL A 97 -4.49 28.17 13.78
N ASN A 98 -3.92 27.04 14.24
CA ASN A 98 -2.65 26.52 13.77
C ASN A 98 -2.46 25.03 14.13
N GLN A 99 -1.39 24.43 13.61
CA GLN A 99 -1.09 23.00 13.77
C GLN A 99 -0.72 22.59 15.21
N LEU A 100 -0.20 23.51 16.03
CA LEU A 100 0.07 23.23 17.45
C LEU A 100 -1.24 23.05 18.22
N GLU A 101 -2.22 23.88 17.93
CA GLU A 101 -3.56 23.77 18.50
C GLU A 101 -4.24 22.48 18.05
N VAL A 102 -4.24 22.17 16.74
CA VAL A 102 -4.78 20.89 16.22
C VAL A 102 -4.19 19.70 16.97
N LEU A 103 -2.85 19.63 17.07
CA LEU A 103 -2.18 18.53 17.74
C LEU A 103 -2.53 18.47 19.23
N SER A 104 -2.58 19.61 19.92
CA SER A 104 -2.93 19.67 21.34
C SER A 104 -4.37 19.20 21.58
N GLN A 105 -5.33 19.68 20.80
CA GLN A 105 -6.73 19.33 20.94
C GLN A 105 -6.99 17.86 20.56
N LEU A 106 -6.38 17.34 19.49
CA LEU A 106 -6.49 15.92 19.13
C LEU A 106 -5.93 14.99 20.22
N LYS A 107 -4.83 15.37 20.89
CA LYS A 107 -4.27 14.59 22.00
C LYS A 107 -5.23 14.54 23.19
N GLU A 108 -5.83 15.67 23.54
CA GLU A 108 -6.80 15.73 24.64
C GLU A 108 -8.04 14.92 24.28
N PHE A 109 -8.52 15.04 23.04
CA PHE A 109 -9.67 14.27 22.56
C PHE A 109 -9.39 12.76 22.56
N GLU A 110 -8.21 12.32 22.07
CA GLU A 110 -7.81 10.91 22.11
C GLU A 110 -7.72 10.39 23.55
N SER A 111 -7.21 11.19 24.49
CA SER A 111 -7.15 10.84 25.91
C SER A 111 -8.55 10.63 26.52
N GLN A 112 -9.52 11.46 26.14
CA GLN A 112 -10.91 11.34 26.60
C GLN A 112 -11.60 10.13 25.99
N GLU A 113 -11.52 9.95 24.67
CA GLU A 113 -12.13 8.81 23.97
C GLU A 113 -11.46 7.49 24.35
N ARG A 114 -10.15 7.48 24.60
CA ARG A 114 -9.44 6.31 25.14
C ARG A 114 -10.05 5.84 26.45
N LYS A 115 -10.45 6.75 27.36
CA LYS A 115 -11.06 6.36 28.64
C LYS A 115 -12.43 5.71 28.44
N LYS A 116 -13.18 6.11 27.40
CA LYS A 116 -14.45 5.49 27.02
C LYS A 116 -14.17 4.11 26.39
N TRP A 117 -13.27 4.05 25.42
CA TRP A 117 -12.86 2.83 24.73
C TRP A 117 -12.34 1.75 25.69
N LEU A 118 -11.51 2.11 26.68
CA LEU A 118 -10.98 1.16 27.67
C LEU A 118 -12.05 0.48 28.54
N LYS A 119 -13.28 1.03 28.60
CA LYS A 119 -14.41 0.44 29.31
C LYS A 119 -15.27 -0.47 28.43
N GLY A 120 -15.11 -0.38 27.11
CA GLY A 120 -15.87 -1.17 26.14
C GLY A 120 -15.26 -2.54 25.88
N ASP A 121 -15.96 -3.32 25.06
CA ASP A 121 -15.38 -4.52 24.46
C ASP A 121 -14.27 -4.14 23.48
N ARG A 122 -13.22 -4.95 23.43
CA ARG A 122 -11.97 -4.70 22.69
C ARG A 122 -11.72 -5.84 21.70
N SER A 123 -12.69 -6.04 20.83
CA SER A 123 -12.71 -7.04 19.76
C SER A 123 -12.07 -6.53 18.47
N GLY A 124 -11.64 -5.26 18.43
CA GLY A 124 -10.89 -4.69 17.32
C GLY A 124 -11.79 -4.18 16.20
N TRP A 125 -11.34 -4.23 14.95
CA TRP A 125 -12.07 -3.64 13.81
C TRP A 125 -13.45 -4.25 13.54
N VAL A 126 -13.67 -5.51 13.94
CA VAL A 126 -14.98 -6.17 13.81
C VAL A 126 -16.04 -5.51 14.70
N ASN A 127 -15.64 -4.87 15.79
CA ASN A 127 -16.54 -4.12 16.65
C ASN A 127 -16.71 -2.69 16.09
N PHE A 128 -17.89 -2.43 15.53
CA PHE A 128 -18.24 -1.14 14.93
C PHE A 128 -18.14 0.02 15.93
N LYS A 129 -18.42 -0.23 17.23
CA LYS A 129 -18.35 0.79 18.29
C LYS A 129 -16.90 1.25 18.57
N GLU A 130 -15.88 0.46 18.20
CA GLU A 130 -14.46 0.81 18.40
C GLU A 130 -13.86 1.63 17.25
N ARG A 131 -14.42 1.52 16.04
CA ARG A 131 -13.84 2.13 14.83
C ARG A 131 -13.70 3.64 14.91
N PRO A 132 -14.66 4.42 15.47
CA PRO A 132 -14.49 5.86 15.62
C PRO A 132 -13.24 6.22 16.45
N TYR A 133 -12.96 5.49 17.55
CA TYR A 133 -11.75 5.69 18.34
C TYR A 133 -10.48 5.32 17.55
N MET A 134 -10.49 4.23 16.78
CA MET A 134 -9.36 3.86 15.92
C MET A 134 -9.11 4.92 14.83
N ARG A 135 -10.15 5.51 14.24
CA ARG A 135 -10.04 6.60 13.27
C ARG A 135 -9.45 7.87 13.90
N LEU A 136 -9.88 8.24 15.11
CA LEU A 136 -9.28 9.33 15.89
C LEU A 136 -7.78 9.09 16.14
N LYS A 137 -7.44 7.89 16.59
CA LYS A 137 -6.05 7.51 16.87
C LYS A 137 -5.20 7.52 15.60
N ASN A 138 -5.75 7.07 14.47
CA ASN A 138 -5.11 7.13 13.16
C ASN A 138 -4.87 8.58 12.73
N ARG A 139 -5.86 9.45 12.91
CA ARG A 139 -5.72 10.87 12.59
C ARG A 139 -4.64 11.55 13.42
N LEU A 140 -4.58 11.26 14.72
CA LEU A 140 -3.50 11.75 15.58
C LEU A 140 -2.13 11.20 15.17
N ALA A 141 -2.05 9.94 14.74
CA ALA A 141 -0.80 9.34 14.23
C ALA A 141 -0.30 10.07 12.98
N PHE A 142 -1.19 10.35 12.02
CA PHE A 142 -0.87 11.16 10.85
C PHE A 142 -0.50 12.60 11.20
N GLN A 143 -1.15 13.21 12.19
CA GLN A 143 -0.77 14.54 12.65
C GLN A 143 0.66 14.55 13.20
N TYR A 144 1.05 13.54 13.99
CA TYR A 144 2.45 13.39 14.40
C TYR A 144 3.40 13.19 13.22
N PHE A 145 3.03 12.35 12.25
CA PHE A 145 3.83 12.09 11.05
C PHE A 145 4.06 13.37 10.23
N ASN A 146 3.01 14.13 9.94
CA ASN A 146 3.06 15.36 9.15
C ASN A 146 3.93 16.43 9.83
N GLN A 147 3.97 16.46 11.16
CA GLN A 147 4.83 17.35 11.94
C GLN A 147 6.22 16.77 12.21
N LYS A 148 6.62 15.69 11.53
CA LYS A 148 7.94 15.05 11.63
C LYS A 148 8.27 14.47 13.01
N LEU A 149 7.24 14.27 13.84
CA LEU A 149 7.34 13.67 15.18
C LEU A 149 7.25 12.15 15.08
N TYR A 150 8.22 11.55 14.36
CA TYR A 150 8.19 10.16 13.94
C TYR A 150 8.12 9.12 15.07
N PRO A 151 8.85 9.25 16.20
CA PRO A 151 8.73 8.29 17.30
C PRO A 151 7.32 8.22 17.89
N GLN A 152 6.64 9.37 17.98
CA GLN A 152 5.27 9.47 18.47
C GLN A 152 4.31 8.85 17.46
N ALA A 153 4.43 9.19 16.18
CA ALA A 153 3.64 8.58 15.11
C ALA A 153 3.76 7.05 15.14
N LEU A 154 4.99 6.53 15.23
CA LEU A 154 5.25 5.08 15.23
C LEU A 154 4.56 4.38 16.40
N LYS A 155 4.61 4.97 17.60
CA LYS A 155 3.92 4.42 18.77
C LYS A 155 2.41 4.27 18.54
N HIS A 156 1.78 5.26 17.87
CA HIS A 156 0.35 5.21 17.58
C HIS A 156 0.02 4.17 16.51
N PHE A 157 0.79 4.09 15.41
CA PHE A 157 0.60 3.08 14.36
C PHE A 157 0.86 1.66 14.86
N GLU A 158 1.89 1.43 15.68
CA GLU A 158 2.14 0.12 16.31
C GLU A 158 1.01 -0.32 17.23
N GLU A 159 0.34 0.62 17.91
CA GLU A 159 -0.83 0.32 18.74
C GLU A 159 -2.07 0.07 17.89
N LEU A 160 -2.29 0.86 16.85
CA LEU A 160 -3.37 0.64 15.88
C LEU A 160 -3.27 -0.74 15.23
N TYR A 161 -2.07 -1.14 14.77
CA TYR A 161 -1.84 -2.45 14.18
C TYR A 161 -2.14 -3.60 15.17
N ARG A 162 -1.83 -3.42 16.46
CA ARG A 162 -2.20 -4.38 17.50
C ARG A 162 -3.71 -4.46 17.76
N MET A 163 -4.40 -3.33 17.69
CA MET A 163 -5.85 -3.25 17.87
C MET A 163 -6.63 -3.72 16.64
N ASN A 164 -6.03 -3.58 15.46
CA ASN A 164 -6.61 -3.91 14.17
C ASN A 164 -5.64 -4.77 13.34
N PRO A 165 -5.50 -6.08 13.67
CA PRO A 165 -4.57 -6.96 12.95
C PRO A 165 -4.92 -7.18 11.48
N SER A 166 -6.19 -6.99 11.09
CA SER A 166 -6.64 -6.97 9.69
C SER A 166 -6.22 -5.71 8.93
N ASP A 167 -5.63 -4.74 9.64
CA ASP A 167 -4.98 -3.55 9.12
C ASP A 167 -5.86 -2.73 8.16
N ASN A 168 -7.16 -2.62 8.49
CA ASN A 168 -8.14 -1.89 7.67
C ASN A 168 -7.84 -0.39 7.52
N LEU A 169 -6.91 0.16 8.30
CA LEU A 169 -6.47 1.55 8.24
C LEU A 169 -5.08 1.72 7.61
N GLY A 170 -4.47 0.65 7.09
CA GLY A 170 -3.16 0.70 6.40
C GLY A 170 -1.98 1.07 7.30
N SER A 171 -2.05 0.76 8.60
CA SER A 171 -0.99 1.04 9.57
C SER A 171 0.32 0.31 9.24
N ARG A 172 0.28 -0.87 8.60
CA ARG A 172 1.51 -1.63 8.26
C ARG A 172 2.46 -0.85 7.33
N TYR A 173 1.91 -0.14 6.36
CA TYR A 173 2.71 0.64 5.41
C TYR A 173 3.31 1.88 6.08
N MET A 174 2.52 2.57 6.91
CA MET A 174 3.02 3.69 7.70
C MET A 174 4.08 3.27 8.73
N MET A 175 3.97 2.09 9.33
CA MET A 175 5.01 1.53 10.18
C MET A 175 6.32 1.36 9.41
N MET A 176 6.28 0.83 8.19
CA MET A 176 7.48 0.71 7.35
C MET A 176 8.08 2.05 6.96
N VAL A 177 7.25 3.01 6.54
CA VAL A 177 7.68 4.38 6.27
C VAL A 177 8.41 4.97 7.48
N LEU A 178 7.85 4.79 8.68
CA LEU A 178 8.45 5.28 9.92
C LEU A 178 9.72 4.52 10.31
N TYR A 179 9.84 3.23 10.00
CA TYR A 179 11.10 2.52 10.15
C TYR A 179 12.18 3.08 9.20
N CYS A 180 11.80 3.53 7.99
CA CYS A 180 12.72 4.26 7.10
C CYS A 180 13.19 5.58 7.73
N PHE A 181 12.26 6.44 8.15
CA PHE A 181 12.56 7.73 8.78
C PHE A 181 13.35 7.65 10.09
N LEU A 182 13.22 6.52 10.81
CA LEU A 182 13.94 6.27 12.06
C LEU A 182 15.16 5.37 11.88
N TYR A 183 15.49 4.99 10.64
CA TYR A 183 16.61 4.08 10.29
C TYR A 183 16.58 2.75 11.06
N GLN A 184 15.39 2.21 11.37
CA GLN A 184 15.19 1.03 12.21
C GLN A 184 15.23 -0.28 11.41
N TRP A 185 16.39 -0.58 10.81
CA TRP A 185 16.59 -1.76 9.97
C TRP A 185 16.11 -3.07 10.58
N ASP A 186 16.52 -3.39 11.80
CA ASP A 186 16.23 -4.70 12.41
C ASP A 186 14.72 -4.90 12.63
N LYS A 187 13.99 -3.81 12.95
CA LYS A 187 12.53 -3.87 13.06
C LYS A 187 11.88 -4.01 11.69
N ALA A 188 12.32 -3.24 10.70
CA ALA A 188 11.80 -3.29 9.34
C ALA A 188 11.96 -4.70 8.74
N VAL A 189 13.16 -5.28 8.83
CA VAL A 189 13.42 -6.65 8.33
C VAL A 189 12.58 -7.67 9.06
N LYS A 190 12.50 -7.60 10.39
CA LYS A 190 11.69 -8.53 11.18
C LYS A 190 10.21 -8.45 10.79
N PHE A 191 9.70 -7.24 10.56
CA PHE A 191 8.32 -7.01 10.18
C PHE A 191 8.04 -7.47 8.74
N ALA A 192 8.86 -7.07 7.78
CA ALA A 192 8.72 -7.46 6.37
C ALA A 192 8.85 -8.98 6.14
N ASN A 193 9.60 -9.70 6.98
CA ASN A 193 9.74 -11.16 6.87
C ASN A 193 8.57 -11.96 7.49
N GLN A 194 7.57 -11.31 8.08
CA GLN A 194 6.36 -11.99 8.53
C GLN A 194 5.65 -12.63 7.32
N LYS A 195 4.94 -13.74 7.55
CA LYS A 195 4.35 -14.55 6.47
C LYS A 195 3.38 -13.73 5.62
N GLU A 196 2.70 -12.79 6.26
CA GLU A 196 1.69 -11.90 5.70
C GLU A 196 2.30 -10.81 4.81
N HIS A 197 3.58 -10.45 5.03
CA HIS A 197 4.22 -9.29 4.40
C HIS A 197 5.38 -9.65 3.46
N LYS A 198 5.90 -10.88 3.56
CA LYS A 198 7.13 -11.27 2.86
C LYS A 198 7.04 -11.25 1.33
N GLU A 199 5.85 -11.28 0.76
CA GLU A 199 5.62 -11.14 -0.70
C GLU A 199 4.84 -9.85 -1.03
N ASP A 200 4.78 -8.89 -0.11
CA ASP A 200 4.15 -7.59 -0.36
C ASP A 200 5.18 -6.64 -1.02
N ALA A 201 4.98 -6.32 -2.29
CA ALA A 201 5.92 -5.49 -3.07
C ALA A 201 6.13 -4.10 -2.46
N GLU A 202 5.10 -3.50 -1.87
CA GLU A 202 5.20 -2.18 -1.24
C GLU A 202 6.05 -2.26 0.06
N MET A 203 5.90 -3.34 0.82
CA MET A 203 6.74 -3.63 1.99
C MET A 203 8.21 -3.80 1.60
N ILE A 204 8.48 -4.59 0.55
CA ILE A 204 9.83 -4.88 0.06
C ILE A 204 10.46 -3.63 -0.57
N GLY A 205 9.70 -2.83 -1.31
CA GLY A 205 10.15 -1.55 -1.87
C GLY A 205 10.58 -0.56 -0.78
N LYS A 206 9.80 -0.45 0.29
CA LYS A 206 10.17 0.36 1.47
C LYS A 206 11.43 -0.16 2.16
N LEU A 207 11.58 -1.48 2.29
CA LEU A 207 12.78 -2.09 2.85
C LEU A 207 14.03 -1.88 1.96
N LEU A 208 13.87 -1.91 0.63
CA LEU A 208 14.93 -1.61 -0.33
C LEU A 208 15.45 -0.18 -0.13
N VAL A 209 14.56 0.81 -0.05
CA VAL A 209 14.95 2.21 0.22
C VAL A 209 15.71 2.30 1.54
N LEU A 210 15.22 1.64 2.60
CA LEU A 210 15.92 1.63 3.89
C LEU A 210 17.32 0.95 3.79
N ALA A 211 17.46 -0.11 3.01
CA ALA A 211 18.76 -0.77 2.78
C ALA A 211 19.76 0.18 2.12
N ILE A 212 19.31 0.99 1.14
CA ILE A 212 20.14 1.96 0.44
C ILE A 212 20.60 3.07 1.40
N ILE A 213 19.67 3.71 2.12
CA ILE A 213 20.00 4.84 3.02
C ILE A 213 20.80 4.41 4.27
N THR A 214 20.83 3.11 4.59
CA THR A 214 21.66 2.55 5.66
C THR A 214 22.92 1.85 5.14
N GLU A 215 23.26 2.04 3.86
CA GLU A 215 24.49 1.55 3.21
C GLU A 215 24.65 0.01 3.26
N ARG A 216 23.54 -0.71 3.24
CA ARG A 216 23.51 -2.18 3.25
C ARG A 216 23.54 -2.74 1.84
N SER A 217 24.67 -2.57 1.14
CA SER A 217 24.76 -2.83 -0.31
C SER A 217 24.32 -4.24 -0.72
N LEU A 218 24.71 -5.28 0.02
CA LEU A 218 24.32 -6.66 -0.29
C LEU A 218 22.81 -6.90 -0.12
N ASP A 219 22.23 -6.32 0.94
CA ASP A 219 20.79 -6.42 1.18
C ASP A 219 20.02 -5.63 0.12
N ALA A 220 20.48 -4.43 -0.25
CA ALA A 220 19.88 -3.60 -1.28
C ALA A 220 19.89 -4.30 -2.65
N GLN A 221 21.01 -4.89 -3.08
CA GLN A 221 21.10 -5.65 -4.33
C GLN A 221 20.14 -6.85 -4.34
N ARG A 222 20.08 -7.61 -3.23
CA ARG A 222 19.16 -8.74 -3.11
C ARG A 222 17.71 -8.29 -3.17
N LEU A 223 17.36 -7.18 -2.51
CA LEU A 223 16.01 -6.63 -2.48
C LEU A 223 15.61 -6.06 -3.85
N PHE A 224 16.54 -5.41 -4.57
CA PHE A 224 16.29 -4.93 -5.93
C PHE A 224 15.95 -6.08 -6.88
N LYS A 225 16.77 -7.14 -6.89
CA LYS A 225 16.48 -8.33 -7.68
C LYS A 225 15.14 -8.95 -7.30
N LYS A 226 14.85 -9.04 -6.00
CA LYS A 226 13.55 -9.52 -5.52
C LYS A 226 12.40 -8.66 -6.03
N MET A 227 12.53 -7.33 -6.05
CA MET A 227 11.50 -6.42 -6.56
C MET A 227 11.25 -6.61 -8.05
N VAL A 228 12.31 -6.80 -8.84
CA VAL A 228 12.19 -7.14 -10.28
C VAL A 228 11.36 -8.42 -10.47
N ASP A 229 11.60 -9.45 -9.66
CA ASP A 229 10.86 -10.72 -9.75
C ASP A 229 9.42 -10.62 -9.20
N LEU A 230 9.18 -9.73 -8.22
CA LEU A 230 7.94 -9.66 -7.44
C LEU A 230 6.87 -8.78 -8.07
N ASP A 231 7.25 -7.70 -8.76
CA ASP A 231 6.32 -6.74 -9.36
C ASP A 231 6.79 -6.29 -10.74
N GLU A 232 6.02 -6.66 -11.77
CA GLU A 232 6.28 -6.27 -13.17
C GLU A 232 6.31 -4.75 -13.40
N ASN A 233 5.69 -3.99 -12.49
CA ASN A 233 5.65 -2.54 -12.56
C ASN A 233 6.88 -1.88 -11.91
N PHE A 234 7.71 -2.61 -11.16
CA PHE A 234 8.84 -2.04 -10.45
C PHE A 234 9.84 -1.33 -11.38
N LEU A 235 10.29 -2.00 -12.45
CA LEU A 235 11.21 -1.40 -13.42
C LEU A 235 10.58 -0.22 -14.17
N PRO A 236 9.33 -0.32 -14.70
CA PRO A 236 8.61 0.85 -15.20
C PRO A 236 8.51 2.01 -14.22
N ALA A 237 8.40 1.75 -12.91
CA ALA A 237 8.41 2.79 -11.87
C ALA A 237 9.74 3.54 -11.77
N LEU A 238 10.84 2.95 -12.23
CA LEU A 238 12.18 3.53 -12.21
C LEU A 238 12.57 4.17 -13.56
N ASP A 239 11.86 3.83 -14.65
CA ASP A 239 12.13 4.33 -16.02
C ASP A 239 11.94 5.86 -16.16
N PHE A 240 11.37 6.52 -15.15
CA PHE A 240 11.11 7.98 -15.17
C PHE A 240 12.37 8.87 -15.16
N SER A 241 13.58 8.31 -15.26
CA SER A 241 14.83 9.06 -15.05
C SER A 241 15.54 9.46 -16.36
N ARG A 242 15.23 10.65 -16.88
CA ARG A 242 16.33 11.49 -17.39
C ARG A 242 16.98 12.30 -16.27
N ASP A 243 16.19 12.75 -15.29
CA ASP A 243 16.64 13.53 -14.13
C ASP A 243 15.62 13.48 -12.96
N VAL A 244 16.07 13.88 -11.75
CA VAL A 244 15.29 13.85 -10.49
C VAL A 244 14.06 14.76 -10.54
N GLU A 245 14.15 15.91 -11.22
CA GLU A 245 13.09 16.92 -11.22
C GLU A 245 11.91 16.49 -12.10
N SER A 246 12.21 15.88 -13.25
CA SER A 246 11.21 15.23 -14.09
C SER A 246 10.47 14.11 -13.35
N ALA A 247 11.20 13.27 -12.61
CA ALA A 247 10.62 12.19 -11.81
C ALA A 247 9.74 12.73 -10.67
N ARG A 248 10.19 13.77 -9.95
CA ARG A 248 9.41 14.47 -8.92
C ARG A 248 8.11 15.04 -9.49
N THR A 249 8.18 15.69 -10.65
CA THR A 249 7.02 16.28 -11.32
C THR A 249 5.97 15.21 -11.67
N MET A 250 6.41 14.09 -12.25
CA MET A 250 5.51 12.97 -12.57
C MET A 250 4.85 12.38 -11.32
N PHE A 251 5.61 12.23 -10.22
CA PHE A 251 5.07 11.76 -8.95
C PHE A 251 3.98 12.70 -8.39
N SER A 252 4.22 14.02 -8.46
CA SER A 252 3.23 15.02 -8.04
C SER A 252 1.94 14.94 -8.85
N MET A 253 2.05 14.78 -10.18
CA MET A 253 0.89 14.67 -11.07
C MET A 253 0.09 13.39 -10.83
N ALA A 254 0.75 12.26 -10.53
CA ALA A 254 0.07 11.01 -10.20
C ALA A 254 -0.78 11.15 -8.92
N LYS A 255 -0.26 11.85 -7.90
CA LYS A 255 -0.96 12.10 -6.63
C LYS A 255 -2.21 12.95 -6.77
N GLU A 256 -2.25 13.85 -7.77
CA GLU A 256 -3.40 14.70 -8.08
C GLU A 256 -4.47 13.99 -8.92
N GLY A 257 -4.34 12.68 -9.16
CA GLY A 257 -5.38 11.85 -9.78
C GLY A 257 -5.32 11.76 -11.30
N TYR A 258 -4.24 12.24 -11.92
CA TYR A 258 -4.10 12.23 -13.39
C TYR A 258 -3.56 10.92 -13.97
N PHE A 259 -2.99 10.04 -13.14
CA PHE A 259 -2.48 8.74 -13.58
C PHE A 259 -2.67 7.67 -12.49
N GLU A 260 -3.43 6.63 -12.78
CA GLU A 260 -3.29 5.32 -12.10
C GLU A 260 -1.95 4.72 -12.51
N ILE A 261 -0.83 5.23 -12.00
CA ILE A 261 0.42 4.50 -12.08
C ILE A 261 0.49 3.66 -10.81
N SER A 262 0.00 2.41 -10.91
CA SER A 262 0.13 1.38 -9.88
C SER A 262 1.57 1.25 -9.36
N SER A 263 2.55 1.52 -10.23
CA SER A 263 3.97 1.37 -9.97
C SER A 263 4.56 2.36 -8.96
N LEU A 264 4.01 3.58 -8.86
CA LEU A 264 4.50 4.61 -7.93
C LEU A 264 4.01 4.39 -6.49
N SER A 265 2.93 3.63 -6.32
CA SER A 265 2.41 3.25 -5.01
C SER A 265 3.41 2.45 -4.17
N LEU A 266 4.34 1.74 -4.82
CA LEU A 266 5.45 1.00 -4.19
C LEU A 266 6.27 1.88 -3.24
N PHE A 267 6.35 3.18 -3.53
CA PHE A 267 7.15 4.13 -2.77
C PHE A 267 6.32 5.20 -2.06
N ASP A 268 5.01 5.01 -1.93
CA ASP A 268 4.16 5.96 -1.21
C ASP A 268 4.66 6.17 0.23
N GLY A 269 4.70 7.44 0.65
CA GLY A 269 5.26 7.89 1.93
C GLY A 269 6.79 7.99 2.00
N LEU A 270 7.53 7.66 0.93
CA LEU A 270 9.00 7.74 0.87
C LEU A 270 9.52 8.81 -0.10
N GLU A 271 8.68 9.78 -0.50
CA GLU A 271 9.04 10.82 -1.47
C GLU A 271 10.27 11.63 -1.03
N GLU A 272 10.42 11.86 0.28
CA GLU A 272 11.58 12.57 0.84
C GLU A 272 12.89 11.79 0.66
N PHE A 273 12.84 10.46 0.63
CA PHE A 273 14.01 9.64 0.36
C PHE A 273 14.28 9.55 -1.14
N LEU A 274 13.25 9.27 -1.94
CA LEU A 274 13.40 9.12 -3.39
C LEU A 274 13.88 10.40 -4.08
N PHE A 275 13.31 11.56 -3.69
CA PHE A 275 13.59 12.83 -4.36
C PHE A 275 14.37 13.82 -3.50
N GLY A 276 14.45 13.59 -2.19
CA GLY A 276 15.22 14.44 -1.28
C GLY A 276 16.62 13.90 -0.98
N THR A 277 16.95 12.67 -1.40
CA THR A 277 18.26 12.06 -1.16
C THR A 277 18.88 11.58 -2.48
N GLU A 278 19.89 12.30 -2.97
CA GLU A 278 20.57 11.99 -4.25
C GLU A 278 21.04 10.53 -4.32
N ILE A 279 21.58 9.99 -3.22
CA ILE A 279 22.10 8.62 -3.19
C ILE A 279 21.03 7.57 -3.49
N VAL A 280 19.78 7.77 -3.06
CA VAL A 280 18.72 6.78 -3.28
C VAL A 280 18.36 6.74 -4.75
N PHE A 281 18.16 7.92 -5.34
CA PHE A 281 17.84 8.05 -6.75
C PHE A 281 18.97 7.54 -7.65
N GLU A 282 20.21 7.98 -7.39
CA GLU A 282 21.39 7.55 -8.16
C GLU A 282 21.62 6.05 -8.06
N TRP A 283 21.44 5.48 -6.87
CA TRP A 283 21.58 4.03 -6.68
C TRP A 283 20.53 3.26 -7.48
N LEU A 284 19.25 3.64 -7.37
CA LEU A 284 18.16 2.98 -8.10
C LEU A 284 18.35 3.11 -9.61
N ARG A 285 18.69 4.31 -10.09
CA ARG A 285 18.98 4.57 -11.50
C ARG A 285 20.14 3.74 -12.01
N LYS A 286 21.26 3.71 -11.28
CA LYS A 286 22.42 2.92 -11.66
C LYS A 286 22.07 1.44 -11.82
N HIS A 287 21.36 0.86 -10.85
CA HIS A 287 21.00 -0.56 -10.90
C HIS A 287 19.91 -0.85 -11.94
N TYR A 288 19.04 0.12 -12.22
CA TYR A 288 18.13 0.06 -13.37
C TYR A 288 18.93 0.01 -14.68
N GLU A 289 19.85 0.94 -14.90
CA GLU A 289 20.69 0.98 -16.12
C GLU A 289 21.53 -0.30 -16.28
N GLU A 290 22.14 -0.79 -15.18
CA GLU A 290 22.86 -2.07 -15.16
C GLU A 290 21.95 -3.25 -15.49
N TYR A 291 20.75 -3.32 -14.92
CA TYR A 291 19.78 -4.37 -15.23
C TYR A 291 19.38 -4.38 -16.71
N TYR A 292 19.04 -3.23 -17.29
CA TYR A 292 18.68 -3.15 -18.71
C TYR A 292 19.87 -3.43 -19.63
N GLN A 293 21.09 -3.02 -19.23
CA GLN A 293 22.29 -3.38 -19.97
C GLN A 293 22.52 -4.89 -19.91
N GLU A 294 22.42 -5.51 -18.74
CA GLU A 294 22.56 -6.96 -18.58
C GLU A 294 21.49 -7.72 -19.36
N GLU A 295 20.23 -7.30 -19.31
CA GLU A 295 19.14 -7.87 -20.10
C GLU A 295 19.38 -7.70 -21.61
N PHE A 296 19.79 -6.52 -22.06
CA PHE A 296 20.17 -6.30 -23.45
C PHE A 296 21.36 -7.18 -23.87
N GLU A 297 22.39 -7.28 -23.04
CA GLU A 297 23.53 -8.16 -23.30
C GLU A 297 23.11 -9.62 -23.33
N LEU A 298 22.19 -10.06 -22.46
CA LEU A 298 21.59 -11.39 -22.49
C LEU A 298 20.92 -11.66 -23.83
N HIS A 299 20.06 -10.75 -24.27
CA HIS A 299 19.16 -10.95 -25.40
C HIS A 299 19.77 -10.55 -26.77
N THR A 300 21.09 -10.34 -26.85
CA THR A 300 21.75 -9.90 -28.09
C THR A 300 22.96 -10.73 -28.45
N VAL A 301 23.49 -10.52 -29.67
CA VAL A 301 24.75 -11.11 -30.14
C VAL A 301 25.98 -10.73 -29.29
N ARG A 302 25.84 -9.78 -28.35
CA ARG A 302 26.88 -9.43 -27.38
C ARG A 302 26.94 -10.40 -26.19
N ASN A 303 25.94 -11.26 -26.00
CA ASN A 303 25.94 -12.30 -24.98
C ASN A 303 27.20 -13.18 -25.14
N PRO A 304 28.03 -13.33 -24.08
CA PRO A 304 29.20 -14.21 -24.11
C PRO A 304 28.87 -15.65 -24.52
N LEU A 305 27.65 -16.14 -24.24
CA LEU A 305 27.16 -17.44 -24.67
C LEU A 305 27.20 -17.62 -26.19
N PHE A 306 27.01 -16.53 -26.93
CA PHE A 306 26.98 -16.50 -28.40
C PHE A 306 28.31 -16.09 -29.04
N ALA A 307 29.36 -15.92 -28.24
CA ALA A 307 30.68 -15.51 -28.72
C ALA A 307 31.17 -16.43 -29.86
N GLY A 308 31.47 -15.83 -31.01
CA GLY A 308 31.94 -16.54 -32.19
C GLY A 308 30.86 -17.24 -33.00
N LEU A 309 29.57 -17.11 -32.70
CA LEU A 309 28.50 -17.64 -33.55
C LEU A 309 28.15 -16.68 -34.71
N PRO A 310 27.75 -17.19 -35.89
CA PRO A 310 27.19 -16.36 -36.96
C PRO A 310 25.90 -15.67 -36.51
N SER A 311 25.64 -14.44 -36.98
CA SER A 311 24.44 -13.67 -36.59
C SER A 311 23.12 -14.41 -36.83
N GLY A 312 22.99 -15.12 -37.96
CA GLY A 312 21.79 -15.91 -38.25
C GLY A 312 21.57 -17.09 -37.30
N ALA A 313 22.65 -17.70 -36.80
CA ALA A 313 22.58 -18.74 -35.76
C ALA A 313 22.12 -18.14 -34.43
N VAL A 314 22.65 -16.98 -34.06
CA VAL A 314 22.24 -16.30 -32.82
C VAL A 314 20.77 -15.90 -32.87
N GLN A 315 20.31 -15.36 -34.00
CA GLN A 315 18.91 -14.99 -34.18
C GLN A 315 17.97 -16.17 -33.95
N SER A 316 18.25 -17.33 -34.55
CA SER A 316 17.40 -18.53 -34.37
C SER A 316 17.42 -19.09 -32.94
N LEU A 317 18.49 -18.85 -32.16
CA LEU A 317 18.52 -19.24 -30.74
C LEU A 317 17.69 -18.28 -29.88
N LEU A 318 17.80 -16.98 -30.13
CA LEU A 318 17.02 -15.95 -29.45
C LEU A 318 15.51 -16.10 -29.71
N GLU A 319 15.12 -16.43 -30.95
CA GLU A 319 13.73 -16.69 -31.34
C GLU A 319 13.11 -17.89 -30.60
N GLU A 320 13.94 -18.89 -30.24
CA GLU A 320 13.53 -20.06 -29.44
C GLU A 320 13.63 -19.81 -27.92
N GLY A 321 13.96 -18.59 -27.50
CA GLY A 321 14.13 -18.24 -26.09
C GLY A 321 15.35 -18.88 -25.42
N LEU A 322 16.34 -19.32 -26.21
CA LEU A 322 17.57 -19.96 -25.72
C LEU A 322 18.65 -18.91 -25.45
N ILE A 323 18.59 -18.28 -24.27
CA ILE A 323 19.33 -17.05 -23.97
C ILE A 323 20.40 -17.29 -22.88
N ARG A 324 20.14 -18.24 -21.98
CA ARG A 324 20.98 -18.62 -20.84
C ARG A 324 21.43 -20.07 -20.99
N PRO A 325 22.58 -20.48 -20.40
CA PRO A 325 23.04 -21.86 -20.44
C PRO A 325 21.99 -22.89 -19.96
N GLU A 326 21.14 -22.51 -19.00
CA GLU A 326 20.12 -23.36 -18.40
C GLU A 326 18.98 -23.69 -19.38
N ASP A 327 18.67 -22.79 -20.33
CA ASP A 327 17.58 -22.97 -21.29
C ASP A 327 17.81 -24.19 -22.20
N PHE A 328 19.08 -24.55 -22.39
CA PHE A 328 19.52 -25.66 -23.22
C PHE A 328 19.46 -27.03 -22.53
N GLN A 329 19.24 -27.09 -21.21
CA GLN A 329 19.31 -28.34 -20.44
C GLN A 329 18.28 -29.38 -20.89
N SER A 330 17.19 -28.96 -21.51
CA SER A 330 16.15 -29.85 -22.06
C SER A 330 16.47 -30.34 -23.50
N PHE A 331 17.37 -29.67 -24.20
CA PHE A 331 17.67 -29.89 -25.62
C PHE A 331 18.72 -30.99 -25.80
N LYS A 332 18.51 -31.88 -26.77
CA LYS A 332 19.55 -32.77 -27.28
C LYS A 332 20.30 -32.11 -28.43
N LYS A 333 21.52 -32.57 -28.69
CA LYS A 333 22.34 -32.11 -29.84
C LYS A 333 21.59 -32.15 -31.17
N LYS A 334 20.74 -33.16 -31.40
CA LYS A 334 19.93 -33.28 -32.62
C LYS A 334 18.85 -32.19 -32.75
N ASP A 335 18.33 -31.71 -31.62
CA ASP A 335 17.25 -30.73 -31.59
C ASP A 335 17.83 -29.34 -31.96
N LEU A 336 19.01 -29.00 -31.43
CA LEU A 336 19.73 -27.79 -31.82
C LEU A 336 20.14 -27.80 -33.31
N LEU A 337 20.58 -28.94 -33.84
CA LEU A 337 20.94 -29.07 -35.26
C LEU A 337 19.74 -28.96 -36.21
N ALA A 338 18.52 -29.08 -35.70
CA ALA A 338 17.31 -28.86 -36.49
C ALA A 338 16.96 -27.37 -36.64
N LEU A 339 17.53 -26.50 -35.80
CA LEU A 339 17.32 -25.06 -35.88
C LEU A 339 18.03 -24.46 -37.10
N GLN A 340 17.37 -23.50 -37.74
CA GLN A 340 17.90 -22.83 -38.92
C GLN A 340 19.24 -22.14 -38.61
N GLY A 341 20.24 -22.34 -39.47
CA GLY A 341 21.56 -21.73 -39.30
C GLY A 341 22.45 -22.35 -38.20
N ILE A 342 21.97 -23.37 -37.48
CA ILE A 342 22.75 -24.08 -36.44
C ILE A 342 23.44 -25.32 -37.02
N GLY A 343 24.76 -25.23 -37.20
CA GLY A 343 25.62 -26.34 -37.63
C GLY A 343 26.38 -27.00 -36.48
N LYS A 344 27.09 -28.10 -36.78
CA LYS A 344 27.92 -28.83 -35.79
C LYS A 344 28.91 -27.92 -35.05
N VAL A 345 29.54 -27.00 -35.79
CA VAL A 345 30.51 -26.02 -35.23
C VAL A 345 29.81 -25.04 -34.28
N SER A 346 28.59 -24.61 -34.59
CA SER A 346 27.80 -23.74 -33.70
C SER A 346 27.49 -24.45 -32.38
N VAL A 347 27.08 -25.71 -32.44
CA VAL A 347 26.81 -26.51 -31.23
C VAL A 347 28.07 -26.75 -30.40
N GLU A 348 29.20 -27.04 -31.03
CA GLU A 348 30.48 -27.19 -30.33
C GLU A 348 30.92 -25.88 -29.65
N ARG A 349 30.70 -24.72 -30.30
CA ARG A 349 30.95 -23.41 -29.71
C ARG A 349 30.03 -23.11 -28.53
N LEU A 350 28.73 -23.40 -28.63
CA LEU A 350 27.79 -23.25 -27.52
C LEU A 350 28.24 -24.06 -26.30
N ILE A 351 28.65 -25.32 -26.50
CA ILE A 351 29.18 -26.16 -25.41
C ILE A 351 30.46 -25.56 -24.82
N ALA A 352 31.37 -25.06 -25.67
CA ALA A 352 32.58 -24.37 -25.22
C ALA A 352 32.28 -23.09 -24.43
N ASN A 353 31.18 -22.41 -24.76
CA ASN A 353 30.70 -21.20 -24.08
C ASN A 353 29.84 -21.51 -22.83
N GLY A 354 29.78 -22.76 -22.39
CA GLY A 354 29.17 -23.16 -21.11
C GLY A 354 27.81 -23.84 -21.21
N VAL A 355 27.28 -24.10 -22.41
CA VAL A 355 26.03 -24.84 -22.58
C VAL A 355 26.18 -26.31 -22.19
N GLN A 356 25.24 -26.82 -21.40
CA GLN A 356 25.08 -28.25 -21.12
C GLN A 356 23.80 -28.77 -21.76
N LEU A 357 23.94 -29.81 -22.58
CA LEU A 357 22.83 -30.44 -23.29
C LEU A 357 22.37 -31.71 -22.58
N LYS A 358 21.10 -32.08 -22.78
CA LYS A 358 20.59 -33.37 -22.36
C LYS A 358 21.35 -34.49 -23.06
N GLU A 359 21.85 -35.45 -22.30
CA GLU A 359 22.49 -36.64 -22.86
C GLU A 359 21.53 -37.36 -23.82
N GLY A 360 22.08 -37.76 -24.96
CA GLY A 360 21.37 -38.31 -26.11
C GLY A 360 20.74 -39.66 -25.84
#